data_AF-A0A0R3UAU0-F1
#
_entry.id   AF-A0A0R3UAU0-F1
#
_cell.length_a   1.000
_cell.length_b   1.000
_cell.length_c   1.000
_cell.angle_alpha   90.00
_cell.angle_beta   90.00
_cell.angle_gamma   90.00
#
_symmetry.space_group_name_H-M   'P 1'
#
loop_
_entity.id
_entity.type
_entity.pdbx_description
1 polymer ?
#
loop_
_entity_poly.entity_id
_entity_poly.type
_entity_poly.pdbx_seq_one_letter_code
_entity_poly.pdbx_strand_id
1 'polypeptide(L)'
;MHYVGEEFKDKRYKTGPAPTFDRSEWLSDKYSLGLDFPNLPYFIDGDVMLTQSSAILEYIADKHGMVSSCPKRRAILHMLQCEIMDLRVNFVTMCYSPDFEKLKPGFLEKLPQKLEGFEKYLGEKHWLTGDKINYPDFNLCELLMQLVKFEPKCLKNYPKLKAYVERFEVTVGG
;
A
#
# COMPACT_ATOMS: atom_id res chain seq x y z
N MET A 1 -6.76 8.90 -5.21
CA MET A 1 -7.12 9.55 -6.49
C MET A 1 -8.44 9.03 -7.03
N HIS A 2 -8.50 7.89 -7.73
CA HIS A 2 -9.74 7.40 -8.37
C HIS A 2 -10.95 7.31 -7.43
N TYR A 3 -10.78 6.67 -6.27
CA TYR A 3 -11.88 6.51 -5.30
C TYR A 3 -12.49 7.83 -4.82
N VAL A 4 -11.68 8.88 -4.68
CA VAL A 4 -12.11 10.21 -4.21
C VAL A 4 -12.44 11.15 -5.36
N GLY A 5 -12.39 10.68 -6.63
CA GLY A 5 -12.66 11.50 -7.80
C GLY A 5 -11.67 12.63 -8.04
N GLU A 6 -10.46 12.54 -7.47
CA GLU A 6 -9.44 13.58 -7.64
C GLU A 6 -8.82 13.50 -9.03
N GLU A 7 -8.88 14.60 -9.78
CA GLU A 7 -8.17 14.73 -11.05
C GLU A 7 -6.67 14.75 -10.81
N PHE A 8 -5.93 13.97 -11.60
CA PHE A 8 -4.49 13.88 -11.46
C PHE A 8 -3.83 13.62 -12.81
N LYS A 9 -2.57 14.05 -12.92
CA LYS A 9 -1.69 13.67 -14.01
C LYS A 9 -0.72 12.58 -13.52
N ASP A 10 -0.74 11.44 -14.18
CA ASP A 10 0.18 10.33 -13.88
C ASP A 10 1.47 10.45 -14.71
N LYS A 11 2.59 10.83 -14.08
CA LYS A 11 3.93 10.82 -14.70
C LYS A 11 4.60 9.48 -14.43
N ARG A 12 4.61 8.62 -15.45
CA ARG A 12 5.29 7.32 -15.42
C ARG A 12 6.68 7.42 -16.03
N TYR A 13 7.71 7.26 -15.20
CA TYR A 13 9.09 7.13 -15.66
C TYR A 13 9.33 5.72 -16.20
N LYS A 14 10.00 5.63 -17.35
CA LYS A 14 10.34 4.36 -17.97
C LYS A 14 11.73 3.93 -17.56
N THR A 15 11.84 2.64 -17.25
CA THR A 15 13.13 1.97 -17.10
C THR A 15 13.54 1.40 -18.46
N GLY A 16 14.82 1.52 -18.82
CA GLY A 16 15.38 0.91 -20.02
C GLY A 16 15.34 -0.63 -19.98
N PRO A 17 15.66 -1.31 -21.10
CA PRO A 17 15.64 -2.76 -21.16
C PRO A 17 16.74 -3.39 -20.28
N ALA A 18 16.58 -4.69 -20.00
CA ALA A 18 17.64 -5.50 -19.40
C ALA A 18 18.88 -5.54 -20.32
N PRO A 19 20.09 -5.71 -19.75
CA PRO A 19 20.38 -5.88 -18.33
C PRO A 19 20.63 -4.55 -17.60
N THR A 20 20.68 -3.42 -18.31
CA THR A 20 21.12 -2.13 -17.73
C THR A 20 20.04 -1.46 -16.90
N PHE A 21 18.77 -1.68 -17.24
CA PHE A 21 17.62 -1.07 -16.56
C PHE A 21 17.82 0.44 -16.39
N ASP A 22 18.13 1.14 -17.48
CA ASP A 22 18.47 2.57 -17.45
C ASP A 22 17.38 3.40 -16.76
N ARG A 23 17.80 4.32 -15.89
CA ARG A 23 16.91 5.16 -15.07
C ARG A 23 17.05 6.64 -15.40
N SER A 24 17.66 6.97 -16.53
CA SER A 24 17.99 8.34 -16.91
C SER A 24 16.78 9.27 -16.89
N GLU A 25 15.59 8.81 -17.31
CA GLU A 25 14.36 9.61 -17.31
C GLU A 25 13.98 10.12 -15.91
N TRP A 26 14.14 9.30 -14.86
CA TRP A 26 13.92 9.77 -13.50
C TRP A 26 15.09 10.62 -13.02
N LEU A 27 16.32 10.19 -13.30
CA LEU A 27 17.53 10.86 -12.80
C LEU A 27 17.70 12.28 -13.36
N SER A 28 17.15 12.58 -14.55
CA SER A 28 17.13 13.93 -15.12
C SER A 28 16.22 14.89 -14.35
N ASP A 29 15.11 14.38 -13.82
CA ASP A 29 14.08 15.20 -13.16
C ASP A 29 14.27 15.23 -11.64
N LYS A 30 14.94 14.22 -11.08
CA LYS A 30 15.01 13.96 -9.63
C LYS A 30 15.26 15.20 -8.78
N TYR A 31 16.24 16.02 -9.13
CA TYR A 31 16.64 17.19 -8.33
C TYR A 31 16.07 18.52 -8.83
N SER A 32 15.29 18.53 -9.91
CA SER A 32 14.71 19.76 -10.50
C SER A 32 13.25 20.00 -10.10
N LEU A 33 12.62 19.04 -9.41
CA LEU A 33 11.20 19.10 -9.03
C LEU A 33 10.90 19.89 -7.74
N GLY A 34 11.92 20.36 -7.02
CA GLY A 34 11.73 21.10 -5.76
C GLY A 34 11.35 20.21 -4.55
N LEU A 35 11.50 18.89 -4.66
CA LEU A 35 11.25 17.95 -3.57
C LEU A 35 12.36 18.04 -2.50
N ASP A 36 11.99 18.18 -1.22
CA ASP A 36 12.95 18.18 -0.10
C ASP A 36 13.73 16.86 0.00
N PHE A 37 13.03 15.74 -0.18
CA PHE A 37 13.60 14.40 -0.20
C PHE A 37 13.24 13.69 -1.52
N PRO A 38 13.97 13.93 -2.62
CA PRO A 38 13.63 13.40 -3.94
C PRO A 38 13.53 11.87 -3.99
N ASN A 39 12.32 11.37 -4.24
CA ASN A 39 12.04 9.94 -4.28
C ASN A 39 10.82 9.63 -5.17
N LEU A 40 10.62 8.35 -5.48
CA LEU A 40 9.39 7.83 -6.08
C LEU A 40 8.63 6.95 -5.06
N PRO A 41 7.29 7.02 -5.01
CA PRO A 41 6.45 8.02 -5.68
C PRO A 41 6.62 9.42 -5.06
N TYR A 42 6.26 10.44 -5.85
CA TYR A 42 6.06 11.82 -5.38
C TYR A 42 4.64 12.28 -5.72
N PHE A 43 4.20 13.33 -5.04
CA PHE A 43 2.93 14.00 -5.27
C PHE A 43 3.13 15.51 -5.15
N ILE A 44 2.55 16.27 -6.10
CA ILE A 44 2.64 17.73 -6.16
C ILE A 44 1.21 18.28 -6.28
N ASP A 45 0.81 19.08 -5.31
CA ASP A 45 -0.50 19.74 -5.23
C ASP A 45 -0.30 21.19 -4.80
N GLY A 46 -0.14 22.07 -5.78
CA GLY A 46 0.23 23.47 -5.54
C GLY A 46 1.59 23.59 -4.86
N ASP A 47 1.60 24.13 -3.65
CA ASP A 47 2.76 24.28 -2.78
C ASP A 47 3.06 23.03 -1.93
N VAL A 48 2.17 22.04 -1.90
CA VAL A 48 2.38 20.78 -1.20
C VAL A 48 3.14 19.81 -2.10
N MET A 49 4.38 19.52 -1.73
CA MET A 49 5.24 18.58 -2.42
C MET A 49 5.65 17.45 -1.48
N LEU A 50 5.17 16.24 -1.74
CA LEU A 50 5.36 15.09 -0.86
C LEU A 50 6.08 13.95 -1.58
N THR A 51 6.95 13.28 -0.84
CA THR A 51 7.42 11.93 -1.15
C THR A 51 7.00 10.99 -0.02
N GLN A 52 7.32 9.70 -0.11
CA GLN A 52 6.83 8.63 0.77
C GLN A 52 5.36 8.29 0.52
N SER A 53 5.10 7.09 -0.02
CA SER A 53 3.76 6.65 -0.41
C SER A 53 2.73 6.72 0.72
N SER A 54 3.12 6.39 1.96
CA SER A 54 2.22 6.44 3.11
C SER A 54 1.82 7.88 3.47
N ALA A 55 2.76 8.84 3.38
CA ALA A 55 2.47 10.25 3.64
C ALA A 55 1.57 10.85 2.56
N ILE A 56 1.82 10.51 1.28
CA ILE A 56 0.98 10.90 0.15
C ILE A 56 -0.45 10.37 0.33
N LEU A 57 -0.60 9.09 0.68
CA LEU A 57 -1.91 8.46 0.90
C LEU A 57 -2.67 9.09 2.08
N GLU A 58 -1.99 9.35 3.20
CA GLU A 58 -2.61 10.02 4.36
C GLU A 58 -3.02 11.46 4.00
N TYR A 59 -2.18 12.23 3.30
CA TYR A 59 -2.50 13.59 2.88
C TYR A 59 -3.75 13.65 2.00
N ILE A 60 -3.82 12.78 0.98
CA ILE A 60 -5.01 12.70 0.10
C ILE A 60 -6.24 12.35 0.94
N ALA A 61 -6.15 11.35 1.81
CA ALA A 61 -7.27 10.99 2.67
C ALA A 61 -7.72 12.14 3.59
N ASP A 62 -6.78 12.90 4.18
CA ASP A 62 -7.10 14.05 5.03
C ASP A 62 -7.74 15.18 4.23
N LYS A 63 -7.19 15.51 3.04
CA LYS A 63 -7.73 16.51 2.10
C LYS A 63 -9.19 16.22 1.72
N HIS A 64 -9.56 14.95 1.61
CA HIS A 64 -10.93 14.49 1.29
C HIS A 64 -11.78 14.18 2.54
N GLY A 65 -11.37 14.62 3.73
CA GLY A 65 -12.16 14.51 4.97
C GLY A 65 -12.30 13.07 5.49
N MET A 66 -11.45 12.15 5.04
CA MET A 66 -11.47 10.75 5.46
C MET A 66 -10.74 10.54 6.79
N VAL A 67 -9.78 11.40 7.14
CA VAL A 67 -9.03 11.31 8.39
C VAL A 67 -9.72 12.14 9.49
N SER A 68 -9.99 11.50 10.64
CA SER A 68 -10.64 12.17 11.78
C SER A 68 -9.66 13.10 12.49
N SER A 69 -10.12 14.26 12.97
CA SER A 69 -9.35 15.10 13.90
C SER A 69 -9.18 14.50 15.30
N CYS A 70 -9.86 13.39 15.61
CA CYS A 70 -9.74 12.70 16.89
C CYS A 70 -8.37 12.01 17.02
N PRO A 71 -7.54 12.37 18.02
CA PRO A 71 -6.19 11.80 18.17
C PRO A 71 -6.18 10.27 18.28
N LYS A 72 -7.14 9.70 19.02
CA LYS A 72 -7.27 8.25 19.16
C LYS A 72 -7.52 7.56 17.82
N ARG A 73 -8.37 8.13 16.96
CA ARG A 73 -8.68 7.55 15.65
C ARG A 73 -7.48 7.66 14.72
N ARG A 74 -6.78 8.80 14.69
CA ARG A 74 -5.54 8.97 13.92
C ARG A 74 -4.47 7.98 14.33
N ALA A 75 -4.25 7.79 15.63
CA ALA A 75 -3.27 6.84 16.14
C ALA A 75 -3.57 5.40 15.68
N ILE A 76 -4.85 5.00 15.66
CA ILE A 76 -5.25 3.69 15.15
C ILE A 76 -4.98 3.56 13.65
N LEU A 77 -5.33 4.56 12.83
CA LEU A 77 -5.05 4.55 11.39
C LEU A 77 -3.54 4.43 11.12
N HIS A 78 -2.74 5.20 11.84
CA HIS A 78 -1.29 5.17 11.71
C HIS A 78 -0.69 3.82 12.13
N MET A 79 -1.14 3.26 13.26
CA MET A 79 -0.71 1.92 13.71
C MET A 79 -1.01 0.85 12.65
N LEU A 80 -2.20 0.87 12.06
CA LEU A 80 -2.58 -0.05 11.00
C LEU A 80 -1.69 0.11 9.77
N GLN A 81 -1.45 1.35 9.34
CA GLN A 81 -0.55 1.64 8.23
C GLN A 81 0.86 1.08 8.50
N CYS A 82 1.41 1.28 9.70
CA CYS A 82 2.73 0.74 10.08
C CYS A 82 2.76 -0.79 10.01
N GLU A 83 1.77 -1.48 10.60
CA GLU A 83 1.70 -2.95 10.58
C GLU A 83 1.61 -3.51 9.15
N ILE A 84 0.87 -2.83 8.26
CA ILE A 84 0.78 -3.20 6.84
C ILE A 84 2.13 -2.99 6.14
N MET A 85 2.82 -1.88 6.43
CA MET A 85 4.13 -1.58 5.86
C MET A 85 5.20 -2.58 6.31
N ASP A 86 5.17 -3.05 7.55
CA ASP A 86 6.08 -4.10 8.02
C ASP A 86 5.90 -5.40 7.22
N LEU A 87 4.66 -5.83 6.97
CA LEU A 87 4.41 -6.99 6.12
C LEU A 87 4.85 -6.74 4.68
N ARG A 88 4.59 -5.55 4.14
CA ARG A 88 4.99 -5.17 2.77
C ARG A 88 6.51 -5.20 2.61
N VAL A 89 7.26 -4.62 3.54
CA VAL A 89 8.72 -4.59 3.51
C VAL A 89 9.28 -6.01 3.57
N ASN A 90 8.74 -6.87 4.44
CA ASN A 90 9.16 -8.27 4.51
C ASN A 90 8.91 -9.02 3.19
N PHE A 91 7.73 -8.84 2.58
CA PHE A 91 7.39 -9.45 1.31
C PHE A 91 8.29 -8.97 0.16
N VAL A 92 8.45 -7.65 0.02
CA VAL A 92 9.30 -7.03 -1.02
C VAL A 92 10.77 -7.44 -0.86
N THR A 93 11.29 -7.43 0.36
CA THR A 93 12.69 -7.80 0.63
C THR A 93 12.97 -9.23 0.21
N MET A 94 12.04 -10.17 0.48
CA MET A 94 12.14 -11.53 -0.01
C MET A 94 12.12 -11.58 -1.55
N CYS A 95 11.14 -10.93 -2.20
CA CYS A 95 10.97 -10.97 -3.65
C CYS A 95 12.18 -10.44 -4.44
N TYR A 96 12.87 -9.43 -3.92
CA TYR A 96 14.03 -8.82 -4.58
C TYR A 96 15.38 -9.40 -4.12
N SER A 97 15.37 -10.37 -3.18
CA SER A 97 16.60 -10.99 -2.71
C SER A 97 17.17 -11.95 -3.76
N PRO A 98 18.51 -11.98 -3.98
CA PRO A 98 19.14 -13.04 -4.78
C PRO A 98 18.95 -14.44 -4.16
N ASP A 99 18.64 -14.53 -2.87
CA ASP A 99 18.32 -15.77 -2.15
C ASP A 99 16.80 -16.06 -2.07
N PHE A 100 15.99 -15.48 -2.96
CA PHE A 100 14.53 -15.61 -2.98
C PHE A 100 14.03 -17.05 -2.70
N GLU A 101 14.56 -18.05 -3.43
CA GLU A 101 14.13 -19.45 -3.29
C GLU A 101 14.41 -20.03 -1.89
N LYS A 102 15.46 -19.56 -1.21
CA LYS A 102 15.78 -19.98 0.17
C LYS A 102 14.91 -19.25 1.19
N LEU A 103 14.56 -18.00 0.93
CA LEU A 103 13.78 -17.17 1.86
C LEU A 103 12.28 -17.43 1.79
N LYS A 104 11.76 -17.80 0.61
CA LYS A 104 10.34 -18.01 0.36
C LYS A 104 9.66 -18.98 1.33
N PRO A 105 10.20 -20.17 1.63
CA PRO A 105 9.57 -21.07 2.59
C PRO A 105 9.37 -20.45 3.98
N GLY A 106 10.39 -19.74 4.49
CA GLY A 106 10.33 -19.09 5.81
C GLY A 106 9.36 -17.90 5.85
N PHE A 107 9.18 -17.19 4.74
CA PHE A 107 8.13 -16.17 4.63
C PHE A 107 6.74 -16.82 4.66
N LEU A 108 6.51 -17.87 3.87
CA LEU A 108 5.23 -18.56 3.79
C LEU A 108 4.85 -19.26 5.09
N GLU A 109 5.82 -19.72 5.88
CA GLU A 109 5.59 -20.28 7.21
C GLU A 109 5.06 -19.22 8.20
N LYS A 110 5.56 -17.98 8.11
CA LYS A 110 5.20 -16.87 9.01
C LYS A 110 3.99 -16.08 8.55
N LEU A 111 3.67 -16.10 7.25
CA LEU A 111 2.56 -15.37 6.66
C LEU A 111 1.21 -15.68 7.34
N PRO A 112 0.85 -16.94 7.65
CA PRO A 112 -0.38 -17.28 8.38
C PRO A 112 -0.57 -16.51 9.68
N GLN A 113 0.50 -16.28 10.46
CA GLN A 113 0.42 -15.54 11.73
C GLN A 113 0.02 -14.07 11.49
N LYS A 114 0.58 -13.43 10.47
CA LYS A 114 0.23 -12.05 10.10
C LYS A 114 -1.19 -11.96 9.56
N LEU A 115 -1.59 -12.87 8.68
CA LEU A 115 -2.96 -12.93 8.14
C LEU A 115 -4.00 -13.20 9.23
N GLU A 116 -3.70 -14.08 10.19
CA GLU A 116 -4.58 -14.33 11.32
C GLU A 116 -4.74 -13.07 12.20
N GLY A 117 -3.67 -12.28 12.38
CA GLY A 117 -3.73 -10.98 13.05
C GLY A 117 -4.70 -10.02 12.36
N PHE A 118 -4.60 -9.86 11.04
CA PHE A 118 -5.50 -9.00 10.28
C PHE A 118 -6.94 -9.54 10.23
N GLU A 119 -7.15 -10.86 10.07
CA GLU A 119 -8.48 -11.50 10.09
C GLU A 119 -9.18 -11.25 11.42
N LYS A 120 -8.47 -11.45 12.55
CA LYS A 120 -8.99 -11.19 13.89
C LYS A 120 -9.26 -9.72 14.11
N TYR A 121 -8.36 -8.84 13.69
CA TYR A 121 -8.54 -7.40 13.85
C TYR A 121 -9.70 -6.88 13.01
N LEU A 122 -9.88 -7.36 11.78
CA LEU A 122 -11.02 -7.05 10.94
C LEU A 122 -12.31 -7.46 11.63
N GLY A 123 -12.37 -8.67 12.20
CA GLY A 123 -13.51 -9.10 13.02
C GLY A 123 -14.79 -9.08 12.21
N GLU A 124 -15.79 -8.32 12.65
CA GLU A 124 -17.06 -8.12 11.90
C GLU A 124 -17.13 -6.74 11.22
N LYS A 125 -16.02 -5.97 11.24
CA LYS A 125 -16.00 -4.65 10.61
C LYS A 125 -16.06 -4.79 9.09
N HIS A 126 -16.68 -3.80 8.46
CA HIS A 126 -16.81 -3.75 7.02
C HIS A 126 -15.45 -3.47 6.34
N TRP A 127 -14.68 -2.56 6.93
CA TRP A 127 -13.30 -2.22 6.59
C TRP A 127 -12.40 -2.39 7.81
N LEU A 128 -11.07 -2.48 7.62
CA LEU A 128 -10.12 -2.57 8.73
C LEU A 128 -10.28 -1.37 9.68
N THR A 129 -10.64 -0.22 9.11
CA THR A 129 -10.85 1.05 9.81
C THR A 129 -12.28 1.29 10.31
N GLY A 130 -13.17 0.29 10.24
CA GLY A 130 -14.55 0.35 10.73
C GLY A 130 -15.59 0.31 9.62
N ASP A 131 -16.59 1.19 9.68
CA ASP A 131 -17.71 1.19 8.72
C ASP A 131 -17.37 1.89 7.40
N LYS A 132 -16.38 2.79 7.42
CA LYS A 132 -15.92 3.55 6.26
C LYS A 132 -14.48 3.18 5.93
N ILE A 133 -14.19 3.09 4.64
CA ILE A 133 -12.85 2.83 4.11
C ILE A 133 -11.93 4.02 4.38
N ASN A 134 -10.66 3.75 4.61
CA ASN A 134 -9.62 4.77 4.79
C ASN A 134 -8.27 4.35 4.18
N TYR A 135 -7.28 5.24 4.19
CA TYR A 135 -5.99 5.01 3.51
C TYR A 135 -5.26 3.71 3.88
N PRO A 136 -5.32 3.16 5.12
CA PRO A 136 -4.71 1.86 5.41
C PRO A 136 -5.41 0.72 4.66
N ASP A 137 -6.72 0.81 4.43
CA ASP A 137 -7.45 -0.24 3.73
C ASP A 137 -6.97 -0.42 2.29
N PHE A 138 -6.74 0.69 1.57
CA PHE A 138 -6.18 0.68 0.22
C PHE A 138 -4.83 -0.04 0.19
N ASN A 139 -3.96 0.23 1.16
CA ASN A 139 -2.65 -0.42 1.26
C ASN A 139 -2.76 -1.91 1.59
N LEU A 140 -3.64 -2.30 2.52
CA LEU A 140 -3.81 -3.71 2.87
C LEU A 140 -4.43 -4.48 1.72
N CYS A 141 -5.49 -3.98 1.09
CA CYS A 141 -6.13 -4.63 -0.05
C CYS A 141 -5.14 -4.83 -1.19
N GLU A 142 -4.37 -3.81 -1.54
CA GLU A 142 -3.33 -3.90 -2.57
C GLU A 142 -2.29 -4.98 -2.24
N LEU A 143 -1.80 -5.01 -1.00
CA LEU A 143 -0.86 -6.03 -0.55
C LEU A 143 -1.45 -7.44 -0.57
N LEU A 144 -2.69 -7.61 -0.12
CA LEU A 144 -3.38 -8.91 -0.14
C LEU A 144 -3.61 -9.40 -1.57
N MET A 145 -3.98 -8.51 -2.50
CA MET A 145 -4.10 -8.85 -3.92
C MET A 145 -2.76 -9.32 -4.50
N GLN A 146 -1.63 -8.68 -4.15
CA GLN A 146 -0.31 -9.16 -4.54
C GLN A 146 0.01 -10.53 -3.92
N LEU A 147 -0.29 -10.72 -2.63
CA LEU A 147 -0.06 -11.99 -1.94
C LEU A 147 -0.88 -13.13 -2.53
N VAL A 148 -2.13 -12.88 -2.95
CA VAL A 148 -2.97 -13.87 -3.66
C VAL A 148 -2.37 -14.20 -5.03
N LYS A 149 -1.82 -13.23 -5.76
CA LYS A 149 -1.09 -13.53 -7.01
C LYS A 149 0.17 -14.36 -6.76
N PHE A 150 0.84 -14.13 -5.63
CA PHE A 150 2.07 -14.82 -5.25
C PHE A 150 1.82 -16.25 -4.72
N GLU A 151 0.83 -16.42 -3.86
CA GLU A 151 0.39 -17.68 -3.26
C GLU A 151 -1.15 -17.73 -3.28
N PRO A 152 -1.77 -18.29 -4.34
CA PRO A 152 -3.22 -18.23 -4.56
C PRO A 152 -4.09 -18.77 -3.43
N LYS A 153 -3.56 -19.65 -2.57
CA LYS A 153 -4.31 -20.25 -1.47
C LYS A 153 -4.06 -19.54 -0.13
N CYS A 154 -3.26 -18.47 -0.08
CA CYS A 154 -2.90 -17.81 1.19
C CYS A 154 -4.12 -17.32 1.98
N LEU A 155 -5.22 -16.95 1.31
CA LEU A 155 -6.47 -16.50 1.96
C LEU A 155 -7.52 -17.60 2.18
N LYS A 156 -7.24 -18.87 1.83
CA LYS A 156 -8.23 -19.96 1.91
C LYS A 156 -8.84 -20.11 3.31
N ASN A 157 -8.04 -19.91 4.36
CA ASN A 157 -8.46 -20.07 5.75
C ASN A 157 -8.87 -18.74 6.42
N TYR A 158 -8.95 -17.65 5.65
CA TYR A 158 -9.21 -16.30 6.14
C TYR A 158 -10.40 -15.70 5.36
N PRO A 159 -11.63 -16.24 5.57
CA PRO A 159 -12.79 -15.88 4.77
C PRO A 159 -13.15 -14.39 4.87
N LYS A 160 -12.88 -13.73 6.00
CA LYS A 160 -13.21 -12.30 6.16
C LYS A 160 -12.25 -11.43 5.37
N LEU A 161 -10.94 -11.72 5.41
CA LEU A 161 -9.96 -11.07 4.55
C LEU A 161 -10.24 -11.32 3.07
N LYS A 162 -10.65 -12.53 2.69
CA LYS A 162 -11.09 -12.81 1.32
C LYS A 162 -12.26 -11.92 0.92
N ALA A 163 -13.33 -11.90 1.71
CA ALA A 163 -14.51 -11.06 1.44
C ALA A 163 -14.17 -9.55 1.46
N TYR A 164 -13.23 -9.14 2.28
CA TYR A 164 -12.72 -7.77 2.36
C TYR A 164 -12.01 -7.32 1.07
N VAL A 165 -11.17 -8.18 0.48
CA VAL A 165 -10.53 -7.92 -0.83
C VAL A 165 -11.58 -7.89 -1.95
N GLU A 166 -12.47 -8.87 -2.03
CA GLU A 166 -13.54 -8.91 -3.04
C GLU A 166 -14.42 -7.65 -2.98
N ARG A 167 -14.73 -7.19 -1.77
CA ARG A 167 -15.48 -5.95 -1.55
C ARG A 167 -14.73 -4.71 -2.03
N PHE A 168 -13.42 -4.65 -1.78
CA PHE A 168 -12.58 -3.56 -2.24
C PHE A 168 -12.57 -3.47 -3.77
N GLU A 169 -12.43 -4.60 -4.47
CA GLU A 169 -12.44 -4.65 -5.93
C GLU A 169 -13.75 -4.11 -6.51
N VAL A 170 -14.91 -4.43 -5.90
CA VAL A 170 -16.21 -3.88 -6.33
C VAL A 170 -16.35 -2.39 -6.02
N THR A 171 -15.81 -1.95 -4.87
CA THR A 171 -15.97 -0.56 -4.39
C THR A 171 -15.05 0.41 -5.11
N VAL A 172 -13.84 -0.02 -5.46
CA VAL A 172 -12.75 0.83 -5.98
C VAL A 172 -12.40 0.51 -7.44
N GLY A 173 -12.65 -0.72 -7.90
CA GLY A 173 -12.35 -1.18 -9.26
C GLY A 173 -13.47 -0.95 -10.28
N GLY A 174 -14.49 -0.15 -9.93
CA GLY A 174 -15.54 0.33 -10.83
C GLY A 174 -15.23 1.69 -11.44
#